data_AF-R7J0L1-F1
#
_entry.id   AF-R7J0L1-F1
#
_cell.length_a   1.000
_cell.length_b   1.000
_cell.length_c   1.000
_cell.angle_alpha   90.00
_cell.angle_beta   90.00
_cell.angle_gamma   90.00
#
_symmetry.space_group_name_H-M   'P 1'
#
loop_
_entity.id
_entity.type
_entity.pdbx_description
1 polymer ?
#
loop_
_entity_poly.entity_id
_entity_poly.type
_entity_poly.pdbx_seq_one_letter_code
_entity_poly.pdbx_strand_id
1 'polypeptide(L)'
;MTAIKADSASLLPRRAVVLYGDIRSADNQVVQIYFSREGLSFNEAEAPRFLLLDRKGRIAFGIGGTLYATASTDFSGAIDSRNFTSADIAVPNTDAAARRFGADISNSSLYVRLVGRSARLGLYTVYFRSNFTGGGEDGYGFRLKQAYIRLKGFTIGLDNSTFVDAGTQAPTIDPQGPAGQVCAKNVLFRYTTPVYRGLRAALSIEVPRTSYSTGTHASSATTRIPDIPFYVQYSGRSGWRIRLSAIYRDLAYRDLVAQANRRHAGWGVHLGTVVPLGIFKPFGHIAYGHGISSYINDLDGRNLDLVPDADNPGRLKAPEAYAWTIGTYFYFSPQAYITTGYSRAQVNHTAATADTGTAGIFTPTPTTKWTTTSASASNTFTAHAPISPQTTAYTPAMPIV
;
A
#
# COMPACT_ATOMS: atom_id res chain seq x y z
N MET A 1 4.02 9.16 41.07
CA MET A 1 2.82 8.51 40.51
C MET A 1 3.29 7.25 39.78
N THR A 2 3.10 6.09 40.38
CA THR A 2 3.61 4.79 39.90
C THR A 2 2.84 4.38 38.65
N ALA A 3 3.49 4.28 37.50
CA ALA A 3 2.86 3.77 36.29
C ALA A 3 2.52 2.29 36.50
N ILE A 4 1.22 1.97 36.57
CA ILE A 4 0.76 0.58 36.61
C ILE A 4 1.13 -0.05 35.26
N LYS A 5 2.16 -0.89 35.28
CA LYS A 5 2.59 -1.68 34.12
C LYS A 5 1.47 -2.69 33.83
N ALA A 6 0.74 -2.49 32.72
CA ALA A 6 -0.32 -3.42 32.30
C ALA A 6 0.24 -4.86 32.18
N ASP A 7 -0.49 -5.85 32.67
CA ASP A 7 -0.13 -7.27 32.53
C ASP A 7 -0.16 -7.68 31.04
N SER A 8 0.83 -8.43 30.56
CA SER A 8 0.85 -8.97 29.19
C SER A 8 -0.42 -9.75 28.82
N ALA A 9 -1.06 -10.42 29.78
CA ALA A 9 -2.34 -11.07 29.55
C ALA A 9 -3.46 -10.09 29.15
N SER A 10 -3.43 -8.87 29.68
CA SER A 10 -4.40 -7.81 29.34
C SER A 10 -4.16 -7.18 27.96
N LEU A 11 -2.96 -7.36 27.39
CA LEU A 11 -2.57 -6.88 26.07
C LEU A 11 -2.94 -7.85 24.93
N LEU A 12 -3.35 -9.07 25.27
CA LEU A 12 -3.80 -10.03 24.27
C LEU A 12 -5.19 -9.67 23.75
N PRO A 13 -5.37 -9.56 22.42
CA PRO A 13 -6.71 -9.62 21.85
C PRO A 13 -7.41 -10.90 22.32
N ARG A 14 -8.71 -10.85 22.65
CA ARG A 14 -9.49 -12.03 23.09
C ARG A 14 -9.41 -13.24 22.13
N ARG A 15 -9.08 -13.00 20.87
CA ARG A 15 -8.92 -14.02 19.82
C ARG A 15 -7.53 -14.68 19.77
N ALA A 16 -6.57 -14.20 20.56
CA ALA A 16 -5.22 -14.74 20.60
C ALA A 16 -5.21 -16.05 21.40
N VAL A 17 -4.49 -17.05 20.89
CA VAL A 17 -4.33 -18.36 21.53
C VAL A 17 -2.85 -18.61 21.73
N VAL A 18 -2.43 -18.82 22.97
CA VAL A 18 -1.04 -19.17 23.31
C VAL A 18 -0.88 -20.68 23.21
N LEU A 19 -0.15 -21.15 22.21
CA LEU A 19 0.09 -22.57 21.98
C LEU A 19 1.28 -23.10 22.79
N TYR A 20 2.26 -22.24 23.09
CA TYR A 20 3.45 -22.60 23.85
C TYR A 20 4.00 -21.40 24.63
N GLY A 21 4.55 -21.67 25.82
CA GLY A 21 5.07 -20.67 26.75
C GLY A 21 4.00 -20.04 27.65
N ASP A 22 4.42 -19.18 28.58
CA ASP A 22 3.53 -18.50 29.52
C ASP A 22 3.46 -17.00 29.22
N ILE A 23 2.27 -16.52 28.85
CA ILE A 23 2.03 -15.10 28.55
C ILE A 23 2.29 -14.19 29.75
N ARG A 24 2.12 -14.66 30.98
CA ARG A 24 2.38 -13.86 32.19
C ARG A 24 3.88 -13.53 32.35
N SER A 25 4.73 -14.36 31.75
CA SER A 25 6.18 -14.15 31.70
C SER A 25 6.63 -13.33 30.49
N ALA A 26 5.72 -12.98 29.57
CA ALA A 26 6.05 -12.29 28.34
C ALA A 26 6.44 -10.83 28.57
N ASP A 27 7.38 -10.35 27.77
CA ASP A 27 7.68 -8.94 27.68
C ASP A 27 6.52 -8.19 27.03
N ASN A 28 5.89 -7.29 27.79
CA ASN A 28 4.78 -6.45 27.33
C ASN A 28 5.07 -5.75 25.99
N GLN A 29 6.29 -5.26 25.77
CA GLN A 29 6.62 -4.55 24.53
C GLN A 29 6.70 -5.52 23.35
N VAL A 30 7.12 -6.77 23.57
CA VAL A 30 7.11 -7.82 22.55
C VAL A 30 5.67 -8.14 22.15
N VAL A 31 4.77 -8.34 23.12
CA VAL A 31 3.35 -8.62 22.87
C VAL A 31 2.66 -7.44 22.16
N GLN A 32 2.90 -6.20 22.62
CA GLN A 32 2.35 -4.99 22.00
C GLN A 32 2.79 -4.82 20.54
N ILE A 33 4.08 -4.96 20.27
CA ILE A 33 4.61 -4.85 18.90
C ILE A 33 4.09 -6.01 18.06
N TYR A 34 3.95 -7.21 18.62
CA TYR A 34 3.42 -8.37 17.90
C TYR A 34 2.01 -8.11 17.36
N PHE A 35 1.10 -7.57 18.18
CA PHE A 35 -0.29 -7.29 17.77
C PHE A 35 -0.50 -5.93 17.08
N SER A 36 0.54 -5.09 16.97
CA SER A 36 0.44 -3.79 16.31
C SER A 36 0.14 -3.90 14.81
N ARG A 37 -0.86 -3.12 14.36
CA ARG A 37 -1.22 -2.88 12.94
C ARG A 37 -0.49 -1.70 12.31
N GLU A 38 0.52 -1.16 12.98
CA GLU A 38 1.22 0.02 12.48
C GLU A 38 1.91 -0.23 11.12
N GLY A 39 1.55 0.61 10.14
CA GLY A 39 2.07 0.54 8.77
C GLY A 39 1.39 -0.51 7.89
N LEU A 40 0.37 -1.20 8.41
CA LEU A 40 -0.42 -2.15 7.65
C LEU A 40 -1.65 -1.47 7.03
N SER A 41 -1.95 -1.80 5.78
CA SER A 41 -3.19 -1.36 5.14
C SER A 41 -4.41 -2.15 5.62
N PHE A 42 -5.61 -1.72 5.24
CA PHE A 42 -6.86 -2.37 5.63
C PHE A 42 -6.88 -3.87 5.27
N ASN A 43 -6.60 -4.21 4.00
CA ASN A 43 -6.56 -5.59 3.50
C ASN A 43 -5.32 -6.38 3.94
N GLU A 44 -4.50 -5.82 4.84
CA GLU A 44 -3.36 -6.53 5.39
C GLU A 44 -3.68 -7.25 6.68
N ALA A 45 -3.36 -8.55 6.66
CA ALA A 45 -3.69 -9.46 7.73
C ALA A 45 -3.13 -8.99 9.06
N GLU A 46 -3.96 -9.06 10.09
CA GLU A 46 -3.54 -8.82 11.47
C GLU A 46 -2.48 -9.82 11.92
N ALA A 47 -1.84 -9.53 13.05
CA ALA A 47 -0.93 -10.46 13.69
C ALA A 47 -1.55 -11.87 13.81
N PRO A 48 -0.75 -12.94 13.60
CA PRO A 48 -1.25 -14.30 13.70
C PRO A 48 -1.93 -14.55 15.05
N ARG A 49 -3.04 -15.29 15.02
CA ARG A 49 -3.86 -15.58 16.21
C ARG A 49 -3.12 -16.50 17.19
N PHE A 50 -2.35 -17.45 16.66
CA PHE A 50 -1.59 -18.41 17.44
C PHE A 50 -0.23 -17.84 17.81
N LEU A 51 0.11 -17.91 19.09
CA LEU A 51 1.32 -17.38 19.67
C LEU A 51 2.18 -18.49 20.25
N LEU A 52 3.45 -18.52 19.85
CA LEU A 52 4.51 -19.33 20.41
C LEU A 52 5.48 -18.40 21.11
N LEU A 53 5.54 -18.49 22.44
CA LEU A 53 6.47 -17.71 23.27
C LEU A 53 7.70 -18.55 23.60
N ASP A 54 8.89 -17.95 23.57
CA ASP A 54 10.06 -18.63 24.13
C ASP A 54 9.94 -18.76 25.66
N ARG A 55 10.74 -19.66 26.26
CA ARG A 55 10.70 -19.92 27.71
C ARG A 55 10.98 -18.68 28.58
N LYS A 56 11.65 -17.66 28.03
CA LYS A 56 11.98 -16.42 28.73
C LYS A 56 10.99 -15.28 28.44
N GLY A 57 9.96 -15.52 27.63
CA GLY A 57 8.97 -14.51 27.25
C GLY A 57 9.51 -13.33 26.43
N ARG A 58 10.71 -13.47 25.85
CA ARG A 58 11.41 -12.43 25.06
C ARG A 58 11.16 -12.54 23.57
N ILE A 59 10.62 -13.66 23.08
CA ILE A 59 10.32 -13.88 21.67
C ILE A 59 8.88 -14.36 21.54
N ALA A 60 8.14 -13.71 20.65
CA ALA A 60 6.80 -14.06 20.21
C ALA A 60 6.84 -14.40 18.73
N PHE A 61 6.42 -15.61 18.38
CA PHE A 61 6.34 -16.09 17.02
C PHE A 61 4.93 -16.56 16.70
N GLY A 62 4.48 -16.34 15.47
CA GLY A 62 3.26 -16.95 14.99
C GLY A 62 3.20 -17.06 13.48
N ILE A 63 2.38 -18.01 13.05
CA ILE A 63 2.08 -18.32 11.66
C ILE A 63 0.57 -18.16 11.50
N GLY A 64 0.17 -17.48 10.43
CA GLY A 64 -1.22 -17.24 10.10
C GLY A 64 -1.48 -17.41 8.62
N GLY A 65 -2.75 -17.57 8.29
CA GLY A 65 -3.22 -17.58 6.92
C GLY A 65 -4.62 -16.97 6.84
N THR A 66 -4.94 -16.45 5.67
CA THR A 66 -6.27 -15.94 5.34
C THR A 66 -6.70 -16.57 4.03
N LEU A 67 -7.84 -17.27 4.03
CA LEU A 67 -8.57 -17.57 2.81
C LEU A 67 -9.40 -16.33 2.46
N TYR A 68 -9.16 -15.75 1.29
CA TYR A 68 -9.88 -14.58 0.81
C TYR A 68 -10.57 -14.94 -0.50
N ALA A 69 -11.89 -15.09 -0.45
CA ALA A 69 -12.70 -15.45 -1.61
C ALA A 69 -13.64 -14.30 -1.96
N THR A 70 -13.69 -13.94 -3.23
CA THR A 70 -14.60 -12.94 -3.77
C THR A 70 -15.47 -13.57 -4.83
N ALA A 71 -16.74 -13.18 -4.87
CA ALA A 71 -17.64 -13.40 -5.98
C ALA A 71 -18.11 -12.04 -6.49
N SER A 72 -18.16 -11.86 -7.80
CA SER A 72 -18.55 -10.62 -8.44
C SER A 72 -19.54 -10.87 -9.57
N THR A 73 -20.38 -9.88 -9.83
CA THR A 73 -21.25 -9.86 -11.00
C THR A 73 -21.10 -8.52 -11.70
N ASP A 74 -20.85 -8.56 -13.00
CA ASP A 74 -20.83 -7.41 -13.88
C ASP A 74 -22.14 -7.37 -14.68
N PHE A 75 -22.93 -6.34 -14.44
CA PHE A 75 -24.26 -6.17 -15.04
C PHE A 75 -24.22 -5.56 -16.44
N SER A 76 -23.09 -4.97 -16.84
CA SER A 76 -22.96 -4.16 -18.06
C SER A 76 -21.79 -4.57 -18.96
N GLY A 77 -21.05 -5.62 -18.59
CA GLY A 77 -19.92 -6.11 -19.38
C GLY A 77 -18.79 -5.07 -19.49
N ALA A 78 -18.48 -4.39 -18.39
CA ALA A 78 -17.51 -3.31 -18.36
C ALA A 78 -16.06 -3.80 -18.48
N ILE A 79 -15.74 -4.99 -17.97
CA ILE A 79 -14.36 -5.53 -17.94
C ILE A 79 -14.36 -7.05 -18.17
N ASP A 80 -13.53 -7.53 -19.09
CA ASP A 80 -13.26 -8.97 -19.25
C ASP A 80 -11.98 -9.41 -18.52
N SER A 81 -11.97 -9.26 -17.20
CA SER A 81 -10.85 -9.64 -16.36
C SER A 81 -11.35 -10.20 -15.03
N ARG A 82 -10.52 -11.03 -14.38
CA ARG A 82 -10.80 -11.56 -13.04
C ARG A 82 -10.87 -10.45 -11.98
N ASN A 83 -10.05 -9.42 -12.15
CA ASN A 83 -9.91 -8.30 -11.24
C ASN A 83 -10.72 -7.11 -11.74
N PHE A 84 -11.33 -6.35 -10.84
CA PHE A 84 -12.02 -5.12 -11.21
C PHE A 84 -11.03 -3.94 -11.17
N THR A 85 -10.31 -3.73 -12.27
CA THR A 85 -9.42 -2.58 -12.43
C THR A 85 -10.16 -1.49 -13.19
N SER A 86 -10.48 -0.36 -12.56
CA SER A 86 -11.33 0.65 -13.21
C SER A 86 -10.70 1.29 -14.46
N ALA A 87 -9.37 1.31 -14.54
CA ALA A 87 -8.64 1.73 -15.73
C ALA A 87 -8.75 0.78 -16.94
N ASP A 88 -9.26 -0.46 -16.77
CA ASP A 88 -9.48 -1.41 -17.88
C ASP A 88 -10.89 -1.29 -18.49
N ILE A 89 -11.74 -0.40 -17.96
CA ILE A 89 -13.07 -0.14 -18.53
C ILE A 89 -12.89 0.56 -19.88
N ALA A 90 -13.37 -0.08 -20.95
CA ALA A 90 -13.30 0.47 -22.29
C ALA A 90 -14.17 1.74 -22.41
N VAL A 91 -13.62 2.78 -23.04
CA VAL A 91 -14.33 4.02 -23.36
C VAL A 91 -14.12 4.37 -24.84
N PRO A 92 -15.17 4.39 -25.69
CA PRO A 92 -16.55 4.04 -25.38
C PRO A 92 -16.69 2.55 -24.99
N ASN A 93 -17.76 2.22 -24.26
CA ASN A 93 -18.03 0.84 -23.86
C ASN A 93 -18.16 -0.04 -25.12
N THR A 94 -17.67 -1.28 -25.04
CA THR A 94 -17.77 -2.25 -26.12
C THR A 94 -18.71 -3.36 -25.70
N ASP A 95 -19.71 -3.67 -26.52
CA ASP A 95 -20.65 -4.78 -26.27
C ASP A 95 -20.00 -6.18 -26.41
N ALA A 96 -18.67 -6.23 -26.57
CA ALA A 96 -17.90 -7.45 -26.73
C ALA A 96 -17.83 -8.30 -25.46
N ALA A 97 -17.96 -7.68 -24.28
CA ALA A 97 -18.01 -8.40 -23.01
C ALA A 97 -19.46 -8.61 -22.56
N ALA A 98 -19.84 -9.86 -22.32
CA ALA A 98 -21.16 -10.21 -21.80
C ALA A 98 -21.25 -9.93 -20.28
N ARG A 99 -22.48 -9.84 -19.75
CA ARG A 99 -22.71 -9.88 -18.30
C ARG A 99 -21.98 -11.08 -17.71
N ARG A 100 -21.18 -10.84 -16.69
CA ARG A 100 -20.25 -11.83 -16.16
C ARG A 100 -20.51 -12.08 -14.70
N PHE A 101 -20.47 -13.35 -14.31
CA PHE A 101 -20.25 -13.75 -12.93
C PHE A 101 -18.82 -14.26 -12.80
N GLY A 102 -18.11 -13.85 -11.75
CA GLY A 102 -16.73 -14.23 -11.50
C GLY A 102 -16.53 -14.63 -10.04
N ALA A 103 -15.52 -15.44 -9.81
CA ALA A 103 -15.00 -15.70 -8.47
C ALA A 103 -13.47 -15.74 -8.49
N ASP A 104 -12.85 -15.36 -7.38
CA ASP A 104 -11.40 -15.42 -7.21
C ASP A 104 -11.03 -15.73 -5.76
N ILE A 105 -9.92 -16.45 -5.59
CA ILE A 105 -9.32 -16.76 -4.28
C ILE A 105 -7.84 -16.36 -4.18
N SER A 106 -7.29 -15.69 -5.20
CA SER A 106 -5.86 -15.41 -5.37
C SER A 106 -5.29 -14.47 -4.30
N ASN A 107 -6.16 -13.69 -3.66
CA ASN A 107 -5.83 -12.78 -2.57
C ASN A 107 -5.71 -13.45 -1.20
N SER A 108 -5.91 -14.77 -1.15
CA SER A 108 -5.53 -15.58 0.01
C SER A 108 -4.05 -15.38 0.34
N SER A 109 -3.67 -15.53 1.61
CA SER A 109 -2.30 -15.25 2.06
C SER A 109 -1.84 -16.21 3.15
N LEU A 110 -0.55 -16.52 3.14
CA LEU A 110 0.18 -17.07 4.28
C LEU A 110 1.14 -16.01 4.80
N TYR A 111 1.24 -15.89 6.12
CA TYR A 111 2.09 -14.89 6.75
C TYR A 111 2.69 -15.38 8.06
N VAL A 112 3.86 -14.85 8.37
CA VAL A 112 4.65 -15.17 9.55
C VAL A 112 5.09 -13.88 10.21
N ARG A 113 4.99 -13.82 11.53
CA ARG A 113 5.48 -12.69 12.32
C ARG A 113 6.28 -13.19 13.50
N LEU A 114 7.45 -12.61 13.68
CA LEU A 114 8.29 -12.81 14.85
C LEU A 114 8.59 -11.44 15.46
N VAL A 115 8.43 -11.31 16.76
CA VAL A 115 8.88 -10.15 17.52
C VAL A 115 9.75 -10.65 18.65
N GLY A 116 10.93 -10.07 18.83
CA GLY A 116 11.85 -10.49 19.87
C GLY A 116 12.55 -9.33 20.55
N ARG A 117 13.08 -9.59 21.74
CA ARG A 117 14.07 -8.74 22.40
C ARG A 117 15.38 -9.49 22.58
N SER A 118 16.44 -8.94 22.00
CA SER A 118 17.81 -9.38 22.25
C SER A 118 18.56 -8.36 23.11
N ALA A 119 19.53 -8.81 23.91
CA ALA A 119 20.38 -7.93 24.71
C ALA A 119 21.21 -6.96 23.84
N ARG A 120 21.67 -7.42 22.66
CA ARG A 120 22.50 -6.60 21.75
C ARG A 120 21.66 -5.72 20.82
N LEU A 121 20.59 -6.29 20.27
CA LEU A 121 19.80 -5.66 19.22
C LEU A 121 18.62 -4.84 19.79
N GLY A 122 18.18 -5.11 21.02
CA GLY A 122 16.93 -4.56 21.54
C GLY A 122 15.72 -5.23 20.89
N LEU A 123 14.62 -4.49 20.74
CA LEU A 123 13.39 -4.98 20.11
C LEU A 123 13.55 -5.08 18.58
N TYR A 124 13.17 -6.22 18.03
CA TYR A 124 13.19 -6.49 16.59
C TYR A 124 11.91 -7.19 16.14
N THR A 125 11.53 -6.96 14.89
CA THR A 125 10.40 -7.64 14.23
C THR A 125 10.89 -8.25 12.93
N VAL A 126 10.46 -9.48 12.63
CA VAL A 126 10.57 -10.10 11.31
C VAL A 126 9.16 -10.37 10.81
N TYR A 127 8.89 -10.01 9.56
CA TYR A 127 7.58 -10.19 8.96
C TYR A 127 7.71 -10.73 7.54
N PHE A 128 6.87 -11.70 7.22
CA PHE A 128 6.74 -12.30 5.90
C PHE A 128 5.27 -12.42 5.55
N ARG A 129 4.89 -12.08 4.32
CA ARG A 129 3.55 -12.30 3.78
C ARG A 129 3.58 -12.60 2.29
N SER A 130 2.76 -13.56 1.91
CA SER A 130 2.53 -13.97 0.52
C SER A 130 1.11 -13.64 0.05
N ASN A 131 0.87 -13.80 -1.24
CA ASN A 131 -0.43 -14.11 -1.81
C ASN A 131 -0.29 -15.12 -2.96
N PHE A 132 -1.39 -15.48 -3.62
CA PHE A 132 -1.44 -16.49 -4.67
C PHE A 132 -1.87 -15.89 -6.02
N THR A 133 -1.21 -14.81 -6.45
CA THR A 133 -1.44 -14.15 -7.75
C THR A 133 -0.21 -14.28 -8.66
N GLY A 134 -0.38 -14.58 -9.95
CA GLY A 134 0.68 -14.54 -10.96
C GLY A 134 0.87 -15.87 -11.69
N GLY A 135 2.09 -16.15 -12.17
CA GLY A 135 2.42 -17.21 -13.13
C GLY A 135 2.28 -18.68 -12.68
N GLY A 136 1.31 -19.00 -11.82
CA GLY A 136 0.85 -20.37 -11.60
C GLY A 136 -0.30 -20.73 -12.55
N GLU A 137 -0.74 -22.00 -12.49
CA GLU A 137 -1.94 -22.47 -13.18
C GLU A 137 -3.14 -21.58 -12.86
N ASP A 138 -3.90 -21.21 -13.89
CA ASP A 138 -5.03 -20.28 -13.79
C ASP A 138 -4.72 -18.99 -13.02
N GLY A 139 -3.49 -18.48 -13.06
CA GLY A 139 -3.12 -17.24 -12.38
C GLY A 139 -2.89 -17.36 -10.86
N TYR A 140 -2.88 -18.58 -10.31
CA TYR A 140 -2.67 -18.86 -8.88
C TYR A 140 -1.20 -19.12 -8.50
N GLY A 141 -0.32 -18.18 -8.82
CA GLY A 141 1.11 -18.28 -8.47
C GLY A 141 1.44 -17.78 -7.06
N PHE A 142 2.30 -18.50 -6.32
CA PHE A 142 2.83 -18.00 -5.05
C PHE A 142 3.68 -16.74 -5.28
N ARG A 143 3.30 -15.64 -4.65
CA ARG A 143 3.98 -14.34 -4.79
C ARG A 143 4.30 -13.73 -3.43
N LEU A 144 5.53 -13.24 -3.30
CA LEU A 144 5.96 -12.48 -2.14
C LEU A 144 5.34 -11.08 -2.14
N LYS A 145 4.63 -10.71 -1.06
CA LYS A 145 4.03 -9.38 -0.88
C LYS A 145 4.84 -8.49 0.06
N GLN A 146 5.31 -9.04 1.18
CA GLN A 146 6.16 -8.34 2.15
C GLN A 146 7.18 -9.30 2.75
N ALA A 147 8.39 -8.82 2.97
CA ALA A 147 9.45 -9.52 3.70
C ALA A 147 10.40 -8.47 4.27
N TYR A 148 10.34 -8.21 5.57
CA TYR A 148 11.17 -7.17 6.17
C TYR A 148 11.57 -7.48 7.61
N ILE A 149 12.62 -6.81 8.05
CA ILE A 149 13.07 -6.75 9.44
C ILE A 149 12.93 -5.31 9.93
N ARG A 150 12.42 -5.11 11.15
CA ARG A 150 12.42 -3.82 11.84
C ARG A 150 13.30 -3.89 13.08
N LEU A 151 14.16 -2.89 13.27
CA LEU A 151 15.09 -2.81 14.40
C LEU A 151 15.44 -1.36 14.72
N LYS A 152 15.24 -0.91 15.97
CA LYS A 152 15.64 0.44 16.44
C LYS A 152 15.22 1.59 15.48
N GLY A 153 14.00 1.52 14.95
CA GLY A 153 13.48 2.50 13.99
C GLY A 153 13.86 2.24 12.53
N PHE A 154 14.84 1.37 12.26
CA PHE A 154 15.17 0.94 10.90
C PHE A 154 14.20 -0.13 10.40
N THR A 155 13.87 -0.11 9.10
CA THR A 155 13.18 -1.17 8.36
C THR A 155 14.01 -1.53 7.14
N ILE A 156 14.27 -2.83 6.93
CA ILE A 156 15.00 -3.33 5.76
C ILE A 156 14.21 -4.46 5.11
N GLY A 157 14.00 -4.39 3.79
CA GLY A 157 13.34 -5.43 3.00
C GLY A 157 12.18 -4.89 2.18
N LEU A 158 11.30 -5.79 1.71
CA LEU A 158 10.11 -5.45 0.94
C LEU A 158 8.96 -5.04 1.86
N ASP A 159 8.62 -3.75 1.87
CA ASP A 159 7.50 -3.16 2.65
C ASP A 159 6.77 -2.08 1.82
N ASN A 160 5.68 -1.53 2.36
CA ASN A 160 5.04 -0.33 1.80
C ASN A 160 6.08 0.80 1.70
N SER A 161 6.13 1.46 0.54
CA SER A 161 7.00 2.62 0.33
C SER A 161 6.76 3.66 1.41
N THR A 162 7.81 4.42 1.76
CA THR A 162 7.72 5.53 2.71
C THR A 162 6.85 6.68 2.16
N PHE A 163 6.66 6.75 0.84
CA PHE A 163 5.71 7.67 0.21
C PHE A 163 4.25 7.28 0.49
N VAL A 164 3.99 5.99 0.76
CA VAL A 164 2.65 5.45 0.98
C VAL A 164 2.18 5.72 2.42
N ASP A 165 0.94 6.19 2.52
CA ASP A 165 0.21 6.26 3.78
C ASP A 165 -0.79 5.10 3.88
N ALA A 166 -0.31 3.93 4.31
CA ALA A 166 -1.13 2.73 4.43
C ALA A 166 -2.37 2.92 5.34
N GLY A 167 -2.30 3.86 6.29
CA GLY A 167 -3.40 4.10 7.24
C GLY A 167 -4.55 4.95 6.69
N THR A 168 -4.46 5.46 5.46
CA THR A 168 -5.54 6.22 4.78
C THR A 168 -6.11 5.50 3.56
N GLN A 169 -5.63 4.29 3.29
CA GLN A 169 -6.15 3.45 2.22
C GLN A 169 -7.60 3.07 2.48
N ALA A 170 -8.39 3.00 1.41
CA ALA A 170 -9.82 2.74 1.56
C ALA A 170 -10.07 1.28 1.98
N PRO A 171 -10.99 1.07 2.91
CA PRO A 171 -11.52 -0.25 3.22
C PRO A 171 -12.51 -0.70 2.13
N THR A 172 -12.12 -1.66 1.30
CA THR A 172 -13.00 -2.27 0.30
C THR A 172 -12.83 -3.77 0.26
N ILE A 173 -13.92 -4.48 -0.07
CA ILE A 173 -13.92 -5.92 -0.34
C ILE A 173 -13.36 -6.26 -1.73
N ASP A 174 -13.24 -5.27 -2.61
CA ASP A 174 -12.56 -5.45 -3.87
C ASP A 174 -11.04 -5.52 -3.63
N PRO A 175 -10.37 -6.64 -3.95
CA PRO A 175 -8.94 -6.77 -3.75
C PRO A 175 -8.10 -5.82 -4.61
N GLN A 176 -8.63 -5.29 -5.72
CA GLN A 176 -7.93 -4.27 -6.51
C GLN A 176 -7.80 -2.95 -5.77
N GLY A 177 -8.81 -2.60 -4.98
CA GLY A 177 -8.82 -1.31 -4.30
C GLY A 177 -9.27 -0.14 -5.20
N PRO A 178 -9.32 1.08 -4.64
CA PRO A 178 -9.70 2.28 -5.38
C PRO A 178 -8.64 2.75 -6.37
N ALA A 179 -9.10 3.35 -7.47
CA ALA A 179 -8.26 3.78 -8.57
C ALA A 179 -7.08 4.68 -8.19
N GLY A 180 -7.36 5.72 -7.40
CA GLY A 180 -6.42 6.75 -6.97
C GLY A 180 -5.62 6.38 -5.72
N GLN A 181 -5.67 5.13 -5.26
CA GLN A 181 -5.00 4.75 -4.04
C GLN A 181 -3.48 4.72 -4.22
N VAL A 182 -2.74 5.35 -3.30
CA VAL A 182 -1.26 5.25 -3.28
C VAL A 182 -0.85 3.99 -2.52
N CYS A 183 -0.26 3.00 -3.20
CA CYS A 183 -0.11 1.63 -2.65
C CYS A 183 1.20 0.89 -2.97
N ALA A 184 2.20 1.54 -3.57
CA ALA A 184 3.45 0.89 -3.94
C ALA A 184 4.22 0.24 -2.76
N LYS A 185 4.86 -0.89 -3.07
CA LYS A 185 5.75 -1.61 -2.15
C LYS A 185 7.12 -1.76 -2.75
N ASN A 186 8.17 -1.37 -2.04
CA ASN A 186 9.54 -1.40 -2.54
C ASN A 186 10.44 -2.18 -1.61
N VAL A 187 11.53 -2.72 -2.16
CA VAL A 187 12.67 -3.12 -1.34
C VAL A 187 13.32 -1.83 -0.84
N LEU A 188 13.39 -1.67 0.47
CA LEU A 188 13.73 -0.40 1.09
C LEU A 188 14.68 -0.53 2.28
N PHE A 189 15.37 0.56 2.56
CA PHE A 189 16.04 0.85 3.83
C PHE A 189 15.47 2.16 4.38
N ARG A 190 14.61 2.07 5.39
CA ARG A 190 13.90 3.20 6.00
C ARG A 190 14.34 3.41 7.43
N TYR A 191 14.58 4.65 7.84
CA TYR A 191 14.62 5.03 9.25
C TYR A 191 13.34 5.78 9.62
N THR A 192 12.77 5.44 10.77
CA THR A 192 11.57 6.08 11.30
C THR A 192 11.82 6.53 12.73
N THR A 193 11.55 7.80 13.00
CA THR A 193 11.77 8.38 14.32
C THR A 193 10.81 7.77 15.35
N PRO A 194 11.18 7.78 16.65
CA PRO A 194 10.19 7.62 17.71
C PRO A 194 9.13 8.73 17.61
N VAL A 195 7.96 8.47 18.20
CA VAL A 195 6.90 9.47 18.32
C VAL A 195 7.26 10.45 19.43
N TYR A 196 7.26 11.76 19.12
CA TYR A 196 7.47 12.82 20.10
C TYR A 196 6.31 13.81 20.03
N ARG A 197 5.53 13.92 21.12
CA ARG A 197 4.34 14.80 21.20
C ARG A 197 3.38 14.64 20.01
N GLY A 198 3.20 13.41 19.53
CA GLY A 198 2.36 13.09 18.37
C GLY A 198 3.04 13.25 17.01
N LEU A 199 4.24 13.84 16.94
CA LEU A 199 5.03 13.95 15.71
C LEU A 199 5.86 12.71 15.46
N ARG A 200 5.98 12.35 14.18
CA ARG A 200 6.84 11.26 13.69
C ARG A 200 7.29 11.56 12.27
N ALA A 201 8.52 11.18 11.93
CA ALA A 201 9.03 11.29 10.57
C ALA A 201 9.69 9.99 10.12
N ALA A 202 9.84 9.83 8.81
CA ALA A 202 10.68 8.79 8.23
C ALA A 202 11.36 9.28 6.96
N LEU A 203 12.51 8.67 6.66
CA LEU A 203 13.27 8.83 5.42
C LEU A 203 13.71 7.45 4.96
N SER A 204 13.74 7.23 3.65
CA SER A 204 14.10 5.94 3.08
C SER A 204 14.88 6.10 1.78
N ILE A 205 15.64 5.05 1.46
CA ILE A 205 16.13 4.77 0.12
C ILE A 205 15.46 3.50 -0.37
N GLU A 206 14.90 3.54 -1.57
CA GLU A 206 14.05 2.48 -2.11
C GLU A 206 14.52 2.07 -3.49
N VAL A 207 14.51 0.76 -3.75
CA VAL A 207 14.78 0.22 -5.09
C VAL A 207 13.69 0.73 -6.03
N PRO A 208 14.03 1.50 -7.08
CA PRO A 208 13.04 2.07 -7.99
C PRO A 208 12.24 0.98 -8.70
N ARG A 209 10.93 1.16 -8.78
CA ARG A 209 10.07 0.44 -9.74
C ARG A 209 9.63 1.42 -10.80
N THR A 210 10.03 1.17 -12.03
CA THR A 210 9.82 2.12 -13.12
C THR A 210 9.07 1.46 -14.26
N SER A 211 8.07 2.14 -14.79
CA SER A 211 7.26 1.67 -15.92
C SER A 211 7.22 2.76 -16.98
N TYR A 212 7.93 2.56 -18.09
CA TYR A 212 8.17 3.58 -19.12
C TYR A 212 7.55 3.19 -20.45
N SER A 213 6.94 4.16 -21.13
CA SER A 213 6.64 4.08 -22.55
C SER A 213 7.82 4.70 -23.30
N THR A 214 8.49 3.89 -24.12
CA THR A 214 9.78 4.27 -24.74
C THR A 214 9.66 4.63 -26.22
N GLY A 215 8.56 4.24 -26.86
CA GLY A 215 8.37 4.40 -28.31
C GLY A 215 9.50 3.73 -29.10
N THR A 216 9.78 4.24 -30.29
CA THR A 216 10.82 3.68 -31.17
C THR A 216 12.20 4.29 -30.96
N HIS A 217 12.30 5.44 -30.28
CA HIS A 217 13.51 6.27 -30.24
C HIS A 217 14.19 6.33 -28.86
N ALA A 218 13.62 5.66 -27.86
CA ALA A 218 14.23 5.51 -26.55
C ALA A 218 14.18 4.06 -26.09
N SER A 219 14.94 3.71 -25.05
CA SER A 219 14.80 2.43 -24.35
C SER A 219 15.00 2.61 -22.85
N SER A 220 14.54 1.64 -22.06
CA SER A 220 14.83 1.60 -20.63
C SER A 220 16.33 1.55 -20.37
N ALA A 221 16.79 2.21 -19.31
CA ALA A 221 18.17 2.17 -18.86
C ALA A 221 18.24 1.87 -17.36
N THR A 222 19.40 1.42 -16.90
CA THR A 222 19.61 1.11 -15.48
C THR A 222 19.61 2.40 -14.66
N THR A 223 18.66 2.51 -13.73
CA THR A 223 18.64 3.57 -12.71
C THR A 223 19.75 3.34 -11.68
N ARG A 224 20.50 4.39 -11.35
CA ARG A 224 21.63 4.34 -10.39
C ARG A 224 21.31 4.96 -9.04
N ILE A 225 20.34 5.85 -8.98
CA ILE A 225 19.95 6.56 -7.76
C ILE A 225 18.66 5.92 -7.25
N PRO A 226 18.58 5.50 -5.98
CA PRO A 226 17.35 4.97 -5.43
C PRO A 226 16.27 6.04 -5.36
N ASP A 227 15.01 5.63 -5.27
CA ASP A 227 13.93 6.55 -4.93
C ASP A 227 14.14 7.01 -3.47
N ILE A 228 13.95 8.30 -3.19
CA ILE A 228 14.17 8.90 -1.87
C ILE A 228 12.85 9.49 -1.33
N PRO A 229 11.99 8.66 -0.73
CA PRO A 229 10.79 9.14 -0.06
C PRO A 229 11.00 9.49 1.40
N PHE A 230 10.24 10.48 1.87
CA PHE A 230 10.15 10.85 3.28
C PHE A 230 8.71 11.20 3.65
N TYR A 231 8.42 11.17 4.95
CA TYR A 231 7.17 11.73 5.47
C TYR A 231 7.35 12.42 6.81
N VAL A 232 6.41 13.32 7.11
CA VAL A 232 6.13 13.84 8.45
C VAL A 232 4.67 13.58 8.78
N GLN A 233 4.41 13.09 9.98
CA GLN A 233 3.10 12.75 10.47
C GLN A 233 2.85 13.40 11.83
N TYR A 234 1.64 13.91 12.00
CA TYR A 234 1.13 14.27 13.32
C TYR A 234 -0.08 13.40 13.66
N SER A 235 -0.16 12.93 14.91
CA SER A 235 -1.27 12.15 15.44
C SER A 235 -1.77 12.80 16.71
N GLY A 236 -3.04 13.24 16.68
CA GLY A 236 -3.71 13.87 17.80
C GLY A 236 -4.19 12.87 18.84
N ARG A 237 -4.47 13.36 20.05
CA ARG A 237 -4.88 12.53 21.20
C ARG A 237 -6.22 11.81 20.99
N SER A 238 -7.13 12.36 20.19
CA SER A 238 -8.42 11.75 19.84
C SER A 238 -8.32 10.73 18.69
N GLY A 239 -7.11 10.37 18.26
CA GLY A 239 -6.88 9.34 17.24
C GLY A 239 -6.94 9.83 15.79
N TRP A 240 -7.19 11.13 15.56
CA TRP A 240 -7.01 11.71 14.23
C TRP A 240 -5.53 11.82 13.87
N ARG A 241 -5.24 11.79 12.58
CA ARG A 241 -3.87 11.80 12.07
C ARG A 241 -3.82 12.46 10.71
N ILE A 242 -2.77 13.23 10.47
CA ILE A 242 -2.42 13.78 9.17
C ILE A 242 -0.97 13.41 8.86
N ARG A 243 -0.69 13.06 7.61
CA ARG A 243 0.66 12.76 7.12
C ARG A 243 0.89 13.44 5.78
N LEU A 244 2.00 14.16 5.68
CA LEU A 244 2.54 14.65 4.43
C LEU A 244 3.75 13.80 4.06
N SER A 245 3.75 13.24 2.86
CA SER A 245 4.84 12.47 2.29
C SER A 245 5.30 13.11 1.00
N ALA A 246 6.58 12.99 0.69
CA ALA A 246 7.11 13.39 -0.60
C ALA A 246 8.16 12.39 -1.07
N ILE A 247 8.41 12.37 -2.37
CA ILE A 247 9.35 11.46 -3.01
C ILE A 247 10.14 12.18 -4.09
N TYR A 248 11.43 11.88 -4.16
CA TYR A 248 12.29 12.17 -5.29
C TYR A 248 12.65 10.87 -6.01
N ARG A 249 12.69 10.90 -7.34
CA ARG A 249 12.98 9.75 -8.19
C ARG A 249 13.98 10.14 -9.29
N ASP A 250 14.91 9.25 -9.59
CA ASP A 250 15.79 9.37 -10.76
C ASP A 250 15.30 8.43 -11.85
N LEU A 251 14.75 8.97 -12.93
CA LEU A 251 14.16 8.17 -14.01
C LEU A 251 15.13 8.13 -15.20
N ALA A 252 15.86 7.03 -15.33
CA ALA A 252 16.92 6.89 -16.32
C ALA A 252 16.44 6.17 -17.60
N TYR A 253 16.79 6.70 -18.76
CA TYR A 253 16.48 6.10 -20.05
C TYR A 253 17.63 6.30 -21.05
N ARG A 254 17.64 5.50 -22.11
CA ARG A 254 18.57 5.64 -23.24
C ARG A 254 17.87 6.41 -24.35
N ASP A 255 18.48 7.50 -24.79
CA ASP A 255 18.12 8.24 -26.00
C ASP A 255 18.86 7.59 -27.18
N LEU A 256 18.10 6.94 -28.08
CA LEU A 256 18.66 6.20 -29.21
C LEU A 256 19.03 7.13 -30.38
N VAL A 257 18.49 8.35 -30.41
CA VAL A 257 18.83 9.35 -31.44
C VAL A 257 20.18 9.97 -31.13
N ALA A 258 20.36 10.45 -29.89
CA ALA A 258 21.62 11.03 -29.44
C ALA A 258 22.66 9.99 -29.00
N GLN A 259 22.29 8.71 -28.96
CA GLN A 259 23.12 7.62 -28.43
C GLN A 259 23.68 7.95 -27.04
N ALA A 260 22.82 8.47 -26.16
CA ALA A 260 23.21 8.96 -24.84
C ALA A 260 22.27 8.46 -23.75
N ASN A 261 22.80 8.26 -22.55
CA ASN A 261 21.97 8.00 -21.37
C ASN A 261 21.44 9.33 -20.84
N ARG A 262 20.13 9.40 -20.63
CA ARG A 262 19.42 10.56 -20.10
C ARG A 262 18.80 10.21 -18.77
N ARG A 263 18.45 11.25 -18.02
CA ARG A 263 17.77 11.14 -16.74
C ARG A 263 16.73 12.24 -16.64
N HIS A 264 15.62 11.94 -16.00
CA HIS A 264 14.59 12.90 -15.65
C HIS A 264 14.35 12.84 -14.14
N ALA A 265 14.31 14.00 -13.49
CA ALA A 265 13.92 14.07 -12.08
C ALA A 265 12.40 13.87 -11.98
N GLY A 266 11.98 12.80 -11.32
CA GLY A 266 10.60 12.59 -10.90
C GLY A 266 10.42 13.08 -9.47
N TRP A 267 9.23 13.57 -9.16
CA TRP A 267 8.90 14.01 -7.81
C TRP A 267 7.41 13.84 -7.54
N GLY A 268 7.04 13.70 -6.27
CA GLY A 268 5.63 13.70 -5.87
C GLY A 268 5.42 14.07 -4.42
N VAL A 269 4.19 14.50 -4.13
CA VAL A 269 3.68 14.81 -2.80
C VAL A 269 2.40 14.01 -2.55
N HIS A 270 2.19 13.59 -1.31
CA HIS A 270 1.05 12.79 -0.90
C HIS A 270 0.60 13.21 0.50
N LEU A 271 -0.64 13.68 0.60
CA LEU A 271 -1.25 14.12 1.86
C LEU A 271 -2.37 13.14 2.23
N GLY A 272 -2.28 12.54 3.41
CA GLY A 272 -3.27 11.60 3.93
C GLY A 272 -3.82 12.05 5.29
N THR A 273 -5.10 11.77 5.54
CA THR A 273 -5.73 11.97 6.83
C THR A 273 -6.74 10.88 7.20
N VAL A 274 -6.91 10.67 8.50
CA VAL A 274 -8.02 9.90 9.08
C VAL A 274 -8.52 10.63 10.34
N VAL A 275 -9.83 10.75 10.48
CA VAL A 275 -10.46 11.50 11.57
C VAL A 275 -11.56 10.65 12.20
N PRO A 276 -11.35 10.06 13.39
CA PRO A 276 -12.41 9.39 14.13
C PRO A 276 -13.42 10.42 14.68
N LEU A 277 -14.70 10.26 14.36
CA LEU A 277 -15.80 11.15 14.72
C LEU A 277 -17.02 10.33 15.21
N GLY A 278 -16.88 9.68 16.38
CA GLY A 278 -17.94 8.84 16.95
C GLY A 278 -18.25 7.63 16.06
N ILE A 279 -19.49 7.56 15.55
CA ILE A 279 -19.93 6.51 14.62
C ILE A 279 -19.45 6.72 13.17
N PHE A 280 -18.83 7.86 12.88
CA PHE A 280 -18.19 8.13 11.60
C PHE A 280 -16.67 8.09 11.73
N LYS A 281 -16.00 7.71 10.64
CA LYS A 281 -14.54 7.85 10.54
C LYS A 281 -14.15 8.25 9.12
N PRO A 282 -14.22 9.55 8.77
CA PRO A 282 -13.70 10.02 7.51
C PRO A 282 -12.22 9.68 7.33
N PHE A 283 -11.86 9.32 6.09
CA PHE A 283 -10.49 9.09 5.68
C PHE A 283 -10.31 9.62 4.26
N GLY A 284 -9.07 9.91 3.90
CA GLY A 284 -8.75 10.18 2.53
C GLY A 284 -7.31 10.55 2.33
N HIS A 285 -6.94 10.61 1.06
CA HIS A 285 -5.64 11.09 0.66
C HIS A 285 -5.67 11.63 -0.77
N ILE A 286 -4.71 12.50 -1.05
CA ILE A 286 -4.47 13.10 -2.37
C ILE A 286 -2.98 13.01 -2.69
N ALA A 287 -2.63 12.72 -3.93
CA ALA A 287 -1.26 12.68 -4.41
C ALA A 287 -1.13 13.42 -5.74
N TYR A 288 0.01 14.07 -5.92
CA TYR A 288 0.34 14.85 -7.10
C TYR A 288 1.83 14.78 -7.38
N GLY A 289 2.23 14.72 -8.64
CA GLY A 289 3.64 14.75 -9.02
C GLY A 289 3.90 14.43 -10.47
N HIS A 290 5.18 14.34 -10.81
CA HIS A 290 5.66 13.94 -12.13
C HIS A 290 6.39 12.61 -12.05
N GLY A 291 5.97 11.66 -12.88
CA GLY A 291 6.57 10.33 -12.95
C GLY A 291 6.39 9.55 -11.64
N ILE A 292 5.16 9.53 -11.10
CA ILE A 292 4.78 8.77 -9.90
C ILE A 292 3.66 7.75 -10.19
N SER A 293 3.41 7.45 -11.46
CA SER A 293 2.35 6.54 -11.90
C SER A 293 2.49 5.15 -11.29
N SER A 294 3.71 4.63 -11.16
CA SER A 294 4.01 3.36 -10.47
C SER A 294 3.69 3.33 -8.98
N TYR A 295 3.31 4.47 -8.39
CA TYR A 295 2.91 4.58 -6.99
C TYR A 295 1.38 4.61 -6.80
N ILE A 296 0.62 4.77 -7.90
CA ILE A 296 -0.83 4.95 -7.91
C ILE A 296 -1.48 3.68 -8.47
N ASN A 297 -2.45 3.11 -7.76
CA ASN A 297 -3.01 1.78 -7.98
C ASN A 297 -3.37 1.48 -9.44
N ASP A 298 -4.24 2.28 -10.04
CA ASP A 298 -4.72 2.05 -11.41
C ASP A 298 -3.78 2.59 -12.49
N LEU A 299 -2.65 3.20 -12.12
CA LEU A 299 -1.63 3.66 -13.06
C LEU A 299 -0.37 2.79 -13.03
N ASP A 300 -0.22 1.95 -12.00
CA ASP A 300 0.90 1.04 -11.86
C ASP A 300 0.97 0.04 -13.02
N GLY A 301 2.18 -0.21 -13.51
CA GLY A 301 2.43 -1.10 -14.65
C GLY A 301 1.94 -0.61 -16.02
N ARG A 302 1.33 0.58 -16.14
CA ARG A 302 0.79 1.12 -17.41
C ARG A 302 1.79 1.91 -18.25
N ASN A 303 3.07 1.88 -17.91
CA ASN A 303 4.14 2.54 -18.66
C ASN A 303 4.03 4.08 -18.69
N LEU A 304 3.57 4.66 -17.58
CA LEU A 304 3.26 6.10 -17.44
C LEU A 304 4.19 6.85 -16.48
N ASP A 305 5.33 6.29 -16.05
CA ASP A 305 6.31 7.06 -15.27
C ASP A 305 7.16 7.98 -16.17
N LEU A 306 7.43 7.53 -17.39
CA LEU A 306 8.01 8.30 -18.47
C LEU A 306 7.28 7.95 -19.76
N VAL A 307 7.02 8.97 -20.58
CA VAL A 307 6.37 8.82 -21.89
C VAL A 307 7.18 9.54 -22.96
N PRO A 308 7.08 9.15 -24.25
CA PRO A 308 7.77 9.83 -25.33
C PRO A 308 7.40 11.31 -25.39
N ASP A 309 8.41 12.15 -25.61
CA ASP A 309 8.16 13.56 -25.87
C ASP A 309 7.89 13.77 -27.36
N ALA A 310 6.64 14.16 -27.69
CA ALA A 310 6.17 14.31 -29.06
C ALA A 310 7.00 15.29 -29.89
N ASP A 311 7.55 16.33 -29.26
CA ASP A 311 8.29 17.38 -29.93
C ASP A 311 9.81 17.09 -30.02
N ASN A 312 10.30 16.10 -29.28
CA ASN A 312 11.72 15.83 -29.14
C ASN A 312 12.02 14.32 -29.30
N PRO A 313 12.26 13.84 -30.54
CA PRO A 313 12.63 12.46 -30.81
C PRO A 313 13.77 11.97 -29.90
N GLY A 314 13.58 10.80 -29.28
CA GLY A 314 14.54 10.19 -28.36
C GLY A 314 14.52 10.74 -26.93
N ARG A 315 13.70 11.77 -26.65
CA ARG A 315 13.46 12.26 -25.29
C ARG A 315 12.20 11.65 -24.71
N LEU A 316 12.27 11.37 -23.41
CA LEU A 316 11.12 11.03 -22.58
C LEU A 316 10.89 12.15 -21.56
N LYS A 317 9.62 12.35 -21.21
CA LYS A 317 9.18 13.27 -20.16
C LYS A 317 8.40 12.54 -19.07
N ALA A 318 8.49 13.02 -17.84
CA ALA A 318 7.69 12.52 -16.74
C ALA A 318 6.31 13.21 -16.76
N PRO A 319 5.23 12.47 -17.09
CA PRO A 319 3.91 13.07 -17.18
C PRO A 319 3.42 13.46 -15.78
N GLU A 320 2.54 14.45 -15.75
CA GLU A 320 1.86 14.90 -14.54
C GLU A 320 0.82 13.85 -14.14
N ALA A 321 0.88 13.39 -12.89
CA ALA A 321 -0.05 12.44 -12.32
C ALA A 321 -0.74 13.03 -11.09
N TYR A 322 -2.05 12.83 -11.01
CA TYR A 322 -2.89 13.25 -9.90
C TYR A 322 -3.80 12.11 -9.48
N ALA A 323 -3.89 11.85 -8.17
CA ALA A 323 -4.69 10.76 -7.64
C ALA A 323 -5.29 11.12 -6.30
N TRP A 324 -6.48 10.60 -6.01
CA TRP A 324 -7.10 10.77 -4.71
C TRP A 324 -8.10 9.67 -4.40
N THR A 325 -8.30 9.46 -3.11
CA THR A 325 -9.31 8.58 -2.55
C THR A 325 -9.87 9.27 -1.31
N ILE A 326 -11.20 9.40 -1.23
CA ILE A 326 -11.88 9.91 -0.05
C ILE A 326 -13.03 8.98 0.31
N GLY A 327 -13.35 8.91 1.59
CA GLY A 327 -14.47 8.10 2.04
C GLY A 327 -14.72 8.23 3.54
N THR A 328 -15.69 7.46 4.01
CA THR A 328 -15.98 7.39 5.43
C THR A 328 -16.46 6.01 5.83
N TYR A 329 -16.19 5.64 7.07
CA TYR A 329 -16.83 4.51 7.73
C TYR A 329 -18.09 5.01 8.42
N PHE A 330 -19.15 4.21 8.40
CA PHE A 330 -20.34 4.35 9.23
C PHE A 330 -20.50 3.10 10.08
N TYR A 331 -20.31 3.22 11.39
CA TYR A 331 -20.38 2.13 12.34
C TYR A 331 -21.79 1.98 12.91
N PHE A 332 -22.47 0.86 12.61
CA PHE A 332 -23.70 0.47 13.30
C PHE A 332 -23.39 -0.12 14.68
N SER A 333 -22.26 -0.82 14.76
CA SER A 333 -21.71 -1.40 15.97
C SER A 333 -20.19 -1.45 15.86
N PRO A 334 -19.46 -1.80 16.93
CA PRO A 334 -18.02 -2.03 16.83
C PRO A 334 -17.60 -3.13 15.85
N GLN A 335 -18.54 -3.94 15.36
CA GLN A 335 -18.29 -5.14 14.54
C GLN A 335 -18.89 -5.07 13.15
N ALA A 336 -19.85 -4.15 12.93
CA ALA A 336 -20.55 -3.99 11.67
C ALA A 336 -20.51 -2.53 11.21
N TYR A 337 -20.03 -2.31 9.99
CA TYR A 337 -19.92 -0.98 9.41
C TYR A 337 -20.15 -0.99 7.90
N ILE A 338 -20.57 0.16 7.38
CA ILE A 338 -20.50 0.48 5.95
C ILE A 338 -19.29 1.36 5.70
N THR A 339 -18.69 1.22 4.54
CA THR A 339 -17.73 2.18 4.01
C THR A 339 -18.26 2.68 2.69
N THR A 340 -18.19 3.99 2.49
CA THR A 340 -18.44 4.62 1.20
C THR A 340 -17.17 5.34 0.79
N GLY A 341 -16.84 5.28 -0.49
CA GLY A 341 -15.64 5.89 -1.01
C GLY A 341 -15.74 6.22 -2.48
N TYR A 342 -15.03 7.27 -2.86
CA TYR A 342 -14.86 7.69 -4.24
C TYR A 342 -13.39 8.00 -4.49
N SER A 343 -12.92 7.63 -5.67
CA SER A 343 -11.51 7.71 -6.01
C SER A 343 -11.31 7.98 -7.48
N ARG A 344 -10.19 8.65 -7.80
CA ARG A 344 -9.77 8.94 -9.17
C ARG A 344 -8.26 8.88 -9.28
N ALA A 345 -7.76 8.31 -10.35
CA ALA A 345 -6.39 8.46 -10.81
C ALA A 345 -6.38 9.11 -12.20
N GLN A 346 -5.40 9.96 -12.46
CA GLN A 346 -5.27 10.67 -13.72
C GLN A 346 -3.80 10.91 -14.08
N VAL A 347 -3.48 10.76 -15.37
CA VAL A 347 -2.19 11.16 -15.95
C VAL A 347 -2.42 12.05 -17.16
N ASN A 348 -1.81 13.23 -17.16
CA ASN A 348 -1.79 14.13 -18.30
C ASN A 348 -0.51 13.89 -19.10
N HIS A 349 -0.65 13.53 -20.38
CA HIS A 349 0.50 13.31 -21.26
C HIS A 349 0.21 13.75 -22.70
N THR A 350 1.25 14.08 -23.45
CA THR A 350 1.16 14.27 -24.91
C THR A 350 1.77 13.04 -25.53
N ALA A 351 1.00 12.25 -26.27
CA ALA A 351 1.50 11.03 -26.89
C ALA A 351 2.33 11.40 -28.13
N ALA A 352 3.61 11.02 -28.14
CA ALA A 352 4.24 10.59 -29.39
C ALA A 352 3.88 9.11 -29.57
N THR A 353 3.51 8.72 -30.78
CA THR A 353 3.21 7.36 -31.27
C THR A 353 3.59 6.24 -30.29
N ALA A 354 2.58 5.66 -29.62
CA ALA A 354 2.77 4.53 -28.71
C ALA A 354 3.05 3.24 -29.49
N ASP A 355 3.99 2.45 -28.99
CA ASP A 355 4.23 1.09 -29.44
C ASP A 355 3.05 0.21 -29.02
N THR A 356 2.49 -0.53 -29.98
CA THR A 356 1.24 -1.29 -29.85
C THR A 356 1.50 -2.57 -29.08
N GLY A 357 1.57 -2.47 -27.76
CA GLY A 357 2.14 -3.54 -26.93
C GLY A 357 1.35 -3.95 -25.69
N THR A 358 0.14 -3.49 -25.43
CA THR A 358 -0.86 -4.20 -24.58
C THR A 358 -2.23 -3.53 -24.65
N ALA A 359 -3.24 -4.34 -24.92
CA ALA A 359 -4.69 -4.12 -25.05
C ALA A 359 -5.26 -2.70 -24.84
N GLY A 360 -5.73 -2.14 -25.97
CA GLY A 360 -6.78 -1.12 -26.05
C GLY A 360 -6.35 0.27 -25.61
N ILE A 361 -6.68 1.26 -26.43
CA ILE A 361 -6.70 2.71 -26.15
C ILE A 361 -5.84 3.50 -27.18
N PHE A 362 -6.52 3.82 -28.28
CA PHE A 362 -6.33 4.93 -29.23
C PHE A 362 -5.32 4.83 -30.39
N THR A 363 -5.86 5.15 -31.58
CA THR A 363 -5.15 5.43 -32.84
C THR A 363 -4.40 6.77 -32.71
N PRO A 364 -3.08 6.83 -32.95
CA PRO A 364 -2.31 8.06 -32.75
C PRO A 364 -2.52 9.07 -33.89
N THR A 365 -2.98 10.28 -33.54
CA THR A 365 -2.90 11.49 -34.39
C THR A 365 -1.92 12.47 -33.72
N PRO A 366 -0.98 13.09 -34.47
CA PRO A 366 0.04 13.93 -33.85
C PRO A 366 -0.59 15.23 -33.32
N THR A 367 -0.16 15.66 -32.12
CA THR A 367 -0.45 16.93 -31.40
C THR A 367 -1.60 16.99 -30.37
N THR A 368 -2.33 15.91 -30.08
CA THR A 368 -3.39 15.97 -29.05
C THR A 368 -2.82 15.74 -27.64
N LYS A 369 -3.17 16.61 -26.68
CA LYS A 369 -2.97 16.33 -25.24
C LYS A 369 -3.94 15.24 -24.82
N TRP A 370 -3.40 14.16 -24.26
CA TRP A 370 -4.15 13.01 -23.78
C TRP A 370 -4.22 13.00 -22.26
N THR A 371 -5.36 12.53 -21.77
CA THR A 371 -5.58 12.34 -20.34
C THR A 371 -6.05 10.91 -20.13
N THR A 372 -5.26 10.10 -19.44
CA THR A 372 -5.73 8.80 -18.95
C THR A 372 -6.38 9.04 -17.60
N THR A 373 -7.65 8.70 -17.44
CA THR A 373 -8.38 8.83 -16.17
C THR A 373 -9.03 7.51 -15.83
N SER A 374 -8.94 7.12 -14.56
CA SER A 374 -9.75 6.05 -13.98
C SER A 374 -10.44 6.57 -12.73
N ALA A 375 -11.67 6.11 -12.49
CA ALA A 375 -12.44 6.49 -11.32
C ALA A 375 -13.29 5.33 -10.83
N SER A 376 -13.45 5.23 -9.52
CA SER A 376 -14.18 4.16 -8.86
C SER A 376 -15.01 4.70 -7.71
N ALA A 377 -16.26 4.25 -7.60
CA ALA A 377 -17.11 4.45 -6.43
C ALA A 377 -17.39 3.07 -5.80
N SER A 378 -17.35 3.00 -4.47
CA SER A 378 -17.61 1.74 -3.76
C SER A 378 -18.43 1.97 -2.49
N ASN A 379 -19.42 1.11 -2.26
CA ASN A 379 -20.08 0.95 -0.98
C ASN A 379 -19.84 -0.47 -0.50
N THR A 380 -19.18 -0.63 0.66
CA THR A 380 -18.85 -1.94 1.22
C THR A 380 -19.54 -2.09 2.57
N PHE A 381 -20.31 -3.16 2.74
CA PHE A 381 -20.75 -3.59 4.07
C PHE A 381 -19.77 -4.64 4.60
N THR A 382 -19.28 -4.44 5.82
CA THR A 382 -18.43 -5.41 6.50
C THR A 382 -19.01 -5.71 7.87
N ALA A 383 -19.18 -7.01 8.15
CA ALA A 383 -19.48 -7.51 9.47
C ALA A 383 -18.41 -8.53 9.86
N HIS A 384 -17.83 -8.36 11.04
CA HIS A 384 -16.96 -9.36 11.64
C HIS A 384 -17.76 -10.19 12.64
N ALA A 385 -17.44 -11.48 12.76
CA ALA A 385 -17.84 -12.27 13.93
C ALA A 385 -17.39 -11.52 15.20
N PRO A 386 -18.12 -11.58 16.33
CA PRO A 386 -17.95 -10.61 17.39
C PRO A 386 -16.51 -10.49 17.92
N ILE A 387 -15.83 -9.40 17.55
CA ILE A 387 -14.60 -8.94 18.16
C ILE A 387 -15.01 -7.85 19.15
N SER A 388 -14.83 -8.12 20.45
CA SER A 388 -15.16 -7.16 21.51
C SER A 388 -14.27 -5.91 21.37
N PRO A 389 -14.81 -4.68 21.50
CA PRO A 389 -14.06 -3.46 21.25
C PRO A 389 -12.98 -3.27 22.30
N GLN A 390 -11.76 -2.94 21.88
CA GLN A 390 -10.93 -2.05 22.69
C GLN A 390 -10.46 -0.86 21.86
N THR A 391 -11.15 0.25 22.12
CA THR A 391 -10.63 1.60 22.16
C THR A 391 -9.36 1.66 23.00
N THR A 392 -8.24 2.02 22.38
CA THR A 392 -7.34 3.14 22.74
C THR A 392 -5.97 2.85 22.15
N ALA A 393 -5.48 3.77 21.32
CA ALA A 393 -4.08 3.79 20.92
C ALA A 393 -3.23 3.97 22.19
N TYR A 394 -2.52 2.94 22.59
CA TYR A 394 -1.51 3.03 23.64
C TYR A 394 -0.39 3.95 23.15
N THR A 395 -0.21 5.08 23.83
CA THR A 395 0.98 5.92 23.67
C THR A 395 2.08 5.27 24.50
N PRO A 396 3.22 4.82 23.92
CA PRO A 396 4.30 4.27 24.71
C PRO A 396 4.80 5.35 25.68
N ALA A 397 4.78 5.03 26.97
CA ALA A 397 5.48 5.82 27.97
C ALA A 397 6.98 5.84 27.61
N MET A 398 7.55 7.04 27.54
CA MET A 398 8.99 7.24 27.36
C MET A 398 9.76 6.53 28.49
N PRO A 399 10.90 5.88 28.22
CA PRO A 399 11.90 5.74 29.26
C PRO A 399 12.47 7.14 29.50
N ILE A 400 12.24 7.68 30.69
CA ILE A 400 13.07 8.74 31.25
C ILE A 400 14.41 8.08 31.56
N VAL A 401 15.44 8.36 30.74
CA VAL A 401 16.82 8.52 31.18
C VAL A 401 17.42 9.64 30.35
#